data_AF-A0A9X6SRK9-F1
#
_entry.id   AF-A0A9X6SRK9-F1
#
_cell.length_a   1.000
_cell.length_b   1.000
_cell.length_c   1.000
_cell.angle_alpha   90.00
_cell.angle_beta   90.00
_cell.angle_gamma   90.00
#
_symmetry.space_group_name_H-M   'P 1'
#
loop_
_entity.id
_entity.type
_entity.pdbx_description
1 polymer ?
#
loop_
_entity_poly.entity_id
_entity_poly.type
_entity_poly.pdbx_seq_one_letter_code
_entity_poly.pdbx_strand_id
1 'polypeptide(L)'
;MIKILPKEKQNIQSVRWQGYIKPKKDGTYTFSTGKHKQVMIQVDNQIVLDDTAKKQEVKLKKDKLYKIIVEHQVNPEIKDPFTLMWSRNKNKKEVVSRDILYAPSFSQEDKETVHEGLYQSKQAVNKFIKEAESDRDSDNIPDSWEFEG
;
A
#
# COMPACT_ATOMS: atom_id res chain seq x y z
N MET A 1 14.60 -19.14 22.93
CA MET A 1 13.20 -19.64 22.92
C MET A 1 12.51 -18.91 21.77
N ILE A 2 12.10 -19.60 20.70
CA ILE A 2 11.44 -18.94 19.56
C ILE A 2 10.01 -18.62 19.99
N LYS A 3 9.70 -17.33 20.17
CA LYS A 3 8.36 -16.85 20.53
C LYS A 3 7.49 -16.97 19.28
N ILE A 4 6.73 -18.06 19.17
CA ILE A 4 5.76 -18.25 18.08
C ILE A 4 4.58 -17.33 18.36
N LEU A 5 4.18 -16.52 17.38
CA LEU A 5 2.99 -15.67 17.48
C LEU A 5 1.76 -16.51 17.88
N PRO A 6 0.99 -16.08 18.90
CA PRO A 6 -0.25 -16.75 19.28
C PRO A 6 -1.17 -16.94 18.08
N LYS A 7 -1.88 -18.06 18.01
CA LYS A 7 -2.69 -18.45 16.84
C LYS A 7 -3.73 -17.38 16.49
N GLU A 8 -4.31 -16.72 17.48
CA GLU A 8 -5.23 -15.58 17.29
C GLU A 8 -4.58 -14.36 16.61
N LYS A 9 -3.27 -14.13 16.81
CA LYS A 9 -2.51 -13.04 16.18
C LYS A 9 -1.96 -13.39 14.80
N GLN A 10 -2.10 -14.64 14.36
CA GLN A 10 -1.75 -15.06 13.00
C GLN A 10 -2.84 -14.69 11.97
N ASN A 11 -4.01 -14.23 12.43
CA ASN A 11 -5.07 -13.74 11.55
C ASN A 11 -4.84 -12.27 11.19
N ILE A 12 -4.26 -12.03 10.02
CA ILE A 12 -3.99 -10.69 9.49
C ILE A 12 -5.33 -10.06 9.08
N GLN A 13 -5.70 -8.94 9.70
CA GLN A 13 -6.95 -8.22 9.39
C GLN A 13 -6.75 -7.15 8.31
N SER A 14 -5.58 -6.52 8.29
CA SER A 14 -5.24 -5.50 7.32
C SER A 14 -3.74 -5.57 7.00
N VAL A 15 -3.38 -5.08 5.82
CA VAL A 15 -1.99 -4.92 5.41
C VAL A 15 -1.82 -3.57 4.73
N ARG A 16 -0.72 -2.89 5.04
CA ARG A 16 -0.25 -1.71 4.30
C ARG A 16 1.12 -2.02 3.71
N TRP A 17 1.30 -1.77 2.42
CA TRP A 17 2.60 -1.72 1.77
C TRP A 17 2.90 -0.28 1.37
N GLN A 18 4.12 0.17 1.62
CA GLN A 18 4.63 1.47 1.23
C GLN A 18 5.96 1.30 0.51
N GLY A 19 6.25 2.20 -0.42
CA GLY A 19 7.52 2.23 -1.14
C GLY A 19 7.37 3.05 -2.42
N TYR A 20 8.10 2.64 -3.45
CA TYR A 20 8.12 3.34 -4.72
C TYR A 20 8.03 2.42 -5.92
N ILE A 21 7.50 2.96 -7.02
CA ILE A 21 7.46 2.32 -8.33
C ILE A 21 8.21 3.16 -9.38
N LYS A 22 9.04 2.52 -10.21
CA LYS A 22 9.78 3.16 -11.30
C LYS A 22 9.49 2.48 -12.64
N PRO A 23 8.52 2.97 -13.44
CA PRO A 23 8.15 2.31 -14.69
C PRO A 23 9.27 2.37 -15.72
N LYS A 24 9.37 1.34 -16.56
CA LYS A 24 10.36 1.29 -17.65
C LYS A 24 9.93 1.98 -18.94
N LYS A 25 8.67 2.44 -19.00
CA LYS A 25 8.06 3.05 -20.19
C LYS A 25 7.09 4.14 -19.80
N ASP A 26 7.06 5.20 -20.59
CA ASP A 26 6.04 6.22 -20.50
C ASP A 26 4.65 5.62 -20.80
N GLY A 27 3.64 6.10 -20.09
CA GLY A 27 2.27 5.77 -20.44
C GLY A 27 1.25 6.14 -19.40
N THR A 28 0.00 5.88 -19.77
CA THR A 28 -1.13 5.90 -18.87
C THR A 28 -1.34 4.49 -18.34
N TYR A 29 -1.36 4.33 -17.02
CA TYR A 29 -1.49 3.05 -16.34
C TYR A 29 -2.79 3.01 -15.55
N THR A 30 -3.42 1.85 -15.52
CA THR A 30 -4.52 1.53 -14.61
C THR A 30 -4.06 0.45 -13.64
N PHE A 31 -4.16 0.72 -12.34
CA PHE A 31 -3.82 -0.26 -11.29
C PHE A 31 -5.00 -1.17 -10.96
N SER A 32 -4.69 -2.38 -10.52
CA SER A 32 -5.66 -3.37 -10.06
C SER A 32 -4.98 -4.40 -9.17
N THR A 33 -5.80 -5.25 -8.56
CA THR A 33 -5.37 -6.39 -7.76
C THR A 33 -5.82 -7.69 -8.42
N GLY A 34 -5.30 -8.82 -7.94
CA GLY A 34 -5.80 -10.16 -8.27
C GLY A 34 -7.23 -10.41 -7.79
N LYS A 35 -7.44 -11.46 -6.98
CA LYS A 35 -8.78 -11.79 -6.46
C LYS A 35 -9.22 -10.94 -5.26
N HIS A 36 -8.28 -10.19 -4.67
CA HIS A 36 -8.51 -9.38 -3.48
C HIS A 36 -9.40 -8.18 -3.78
N LYS A 37 -10.48 -8.07 -3.01
CA LYS A 37 -11.41 -6.94 -2.97
C LYS A 37 -11.10 -6.11 -1.71
N GLN A 38 -11.67 -4.93 -1.58
CA GLN A 38 -11.37 -4.00 -0.46
C GLN A 38 -9.88 -3.64 -0.41
N VAL A 39 -9.41 -3.04 -1.50
CA VAL A 39 -8.03 -2.55 -1.63
C VAL A 39 -8.05 -1.11 -2.10
N MET A 40 -7.21 -0.29 -1.48
CA MET A 40 -6.91 1.06 -1.93
C MET A 40 -5.47 1.15 -2.41
N ILE A 41 -5.24 1.89 -3.50
CA ILE A 41 -3.92 2.16 -4.05
C ILE A 41 -3.79 3.65 -4.29
N GLN A 42 -2.73 4.23 -3.75
CA GLN A 42 -2.31 5.60 -3.99
C GLN A 42 -0.98 5.62 -4.75
N VAL A 43 -0.85 6.49 -5.75
CA VAL A 43 0.40 6.78 -6.47
C VAL A 43 0.62 8.29 -6.49
N ASP A 44 1.77 8.79 -5.98
CA ASP A 44 2.08 10.23 -5.85
C ASP A 44 0.85 11.06 -5.38
N ASN A 45 0.31 10.70 -4.22
CA ASN A 45 -0.82 11.39 -3.56
C ASN A 45 -2.16 11.32 -4.33
N GLN A 46 -2.25 10.53 -5.40
CA GLN A 46 -3.47 10.30 -6.15
C GLN A 46 -4.02 8.89 -5.88
N ILE A 47 -5.29 8.78 -5.47
CA ILE A 47 -5.98 7.48 -5.37
C ILE A 47 -6.25 6.94 -6.78
N VAL A 48 -5.60 5.83 -7.15
CA VAL A 48 -5.71 5.19 -8.48
C VAL A 48 -6.59 3.94 -8.47
N LEU A 49 -6.78 3.35 -7.29
CA LEU A 49 -7.80 2.33 -7.02
C LEU A 49 -8.39 2.63 -5.66
N ASP A 50 -9.71 2.64 -5.57
CA ASP A 50 -10.38 2.79 -4.30
C ASP A 50 -11.10 1.54 -3.80
N ASP A 51 -11.59 1.64 -2.57
CA ASP A 51 -12.30 0.62 -1.82
C ASP A 51 -13.63 0.18 -2.45
N THR A 52 -14.21 1.01 -3.33
CA THR A 52 -15.38 0.69 -4.15
C THR A 52 -15.01 0.04 -5.49
N ALA A 53 -13.73 -0.31 -5.68
CA ALA A 53 -13.13 -0.80 -6.90
C ALA A 53 -13.16 0.19 -8.08
N LYS A 54 -13.38 1.48 -7.80
CA LYS A 54 -13.27 2.54 -8.81
C LYS A 54 -11.80 2.71 -9.18
N LYS A 55 -11.54 2.73 -10.47
CA LYS A 55 -10.18 2.84 -11.04
C LYS A 55 -10.01 4.20 -11.67
N GLN A 56 -8.85 4.81 -11.42
CA GLN A 56 -8.42 6.03 -12.07
C GLN A 56 -7.09 5.77 -12.80
N GLU A 57 -7.00 6.31 -14.00
CA GLU A 57 -5.78 6.26 -14.80
C GLU A 57 -4.75 7.25 -14.25
N VAL A 58 -3.47 6.85 -14.25
CA VAL A 58 -2.35 7.69 -13.84
C VAL A 58 -1.28 7.72 -14.92
N LYS A 59 -0.71 8.90 -15.17
CA LYS A 59 0.37 9.08 -16.15
C LYS A 59 1.72 8.90 -15.47
N LEU A 60 2.46 7.89 -15.89
CA LEU A 60 3.80 7.61 -15.36
C LEU A 60 4.84 7.79 -16.47
N LYS A 61 5.97 8.41 -16.11
CA LYS A 61 7.14 8.63 -16.97
C LYS A 61 8.19 7.59 -16.65
N LYS A 62 8.82 7.06 -17.70
CA LYS A 62 9.95 6.15 -17.66
C LYS A 62 11.03 6.68 -16.72
N ASP A 63 11.57 5.77 -15.91
CA ASP A 63 12.67 6.00 -14.98
C ASP A 63 12.43 7.06 -13.89
N LYS A 64 11.24 7.67 -13.82
CA LYS A 64 10.81 8.50 -12.70
C LYS A 64 10.31 7.61 -11.56
N LEU A 65 10.74 7.92 -10.33
CA LEU A 65 10.28 7.25 -9.12
C LEU A 65 8.97 7.89 -8.64
N TYR A 66 8.00 7.05 -8.28
CA TYR A 66 6.68 7.47 -7.76
C TYR A 66 6.40 6.77 -6.45
N LYS A 67 5.92 7.49 -5.42
CA LYS A 67 5.52 6.88 -4.15
C LYS A 67 4.28 6.03 -4.40
N ILE A 68 4.25 4.82 -3.85
CA ILE A 68 3.10 3.94 -3.89
C ILE A 68 2.72 3.48 -2.49
N ILE A 69 1.44 3.57 -2.18
CA ILE A 69 0.85 3.04 -0.95
C ILE A 69 -0.29 2.10 -1.35
N VAL A 70 -0.29 0.90 -0.79
CA VAL A 70 -1.35 -0.09 -1.00
C VAL A 70 -1.89 -0.49 0.37
N GLU A 71 -3.19 -0.35 0.57
CA GLU A 71 -3.87 -0.80 1.77
C GLU A 71 -4.92 -1.85 1.42
N HIS A 72 -4.97 -2.93 2.18
CA HIS A 72 -5.87 -4.04 1.98
C HIS A 72 -6.53 -4.43 3.30
N GLN A 73 -7.86 -4.49 3.30
CA GLN A 73 -8.62 -5.13 4.37
C GLN A 73 -8.78 -6.61 4.02
N VAL A 74 -8.14 -7.50 4.77
CA VAL A 74 -7.99 -8.91 4.42
C VAL A 74 -9.32 -9.64 4.57
N ASN A 75 -9.78 -10.25 3.49
CA ASN A 75 -10.84 -11.25 3.55
C ASN A 75 -10.20 -12.65 3.77
N PRO A 76 -10.40 -13.29 4.94
CA PRO A 76 -9.79 -14.59 5.26
C PRO A 76 -10.29 -15.74 4.40
N GLU A 77 -11.41 -15.58 3.67
CA GLU A 77 -11.93 -16.57 2.72
C GLU A 77 -11.09 -16.63 1.43
N ILE A 78 -10.39 -15.56 1.08
CA ILE A 78 -9.54 -15.50 -0.12
C ILE A 78 -8.15 -16.05 0.23
N LYS A 79 -7.84 -17.26 -0.26
CA LYS A 79 -6.55 -17.92 -0.03
C LYS A 79 -5.47 -17.57 -1.06
N ASP A 80 -5.86 -16.95 -2.18
CA ASP A 80 -4.91 -16.52 -3.21
C ASP A 80 -3.93 -15.49 -2.66
N PRO A 81 -2.65 -15.52 -3.06
CA PRO A 81 -1.69 -14.50 -2.64
C PRO A 81 -2.11 -13.13 -3.15
N PHE A 82 -1.74 -12.08 -2.41
CA PHE A 82 -1.93 -10.71 -2.88
C PHE A 82 -1.06 -10.43 -4.10
N THR A 83 -1.65 -9.88 -5.16
CA THR A 83 -0.95 -9.51 -6.39
C THR A 83 -1.32 -8.10 -6.80
N LEU A 84 -0.30 -7.25 -6.92
CA LEU A 84 -0.41 -5.93 -7.52
C LEU A 84 -0.27 -6.06 -9.03
N MET A 85 -1.24 -5.53 -9.76
CA MET A 85 -1.30 -5.60 -11.22
C MET A 85 -1.50 -4.21 -11.81
N TRP A 86 -1.02 -4.02 -13.03
CA TRP A 86 -1.28 -2.80 -13.79
C TRP A 86 -1.53 -3.12 -15.27
N SER A 87 -2.01 -2.13 -16.01
CA SER A 87 -2.17 -2.23 -17.46
C SER A 87 -1.96 -0.87 -18.12
N ARG A 88 -1.15 -0.83 -19.19
CA ARG A 88 -1.08 0.35 -20.09
C ARG A 88 -2.21 0.38 -21.10
N ASN A 89 -2.70 -0.81 -21.46
CA ASN A 89 -3.83 -1.02 -22.35
C ASN A 89 -4.86 -1.84 -21.57
N LYS A 90 -6.12 -1.39 -21.48
CA LYS A 90 -7.17 -1.98 -20.61
C LYS A 90 -7.33 -3.50 -20.72
N ASN A 91 -6.96 -4.09 -21.86
CA ASN A 91 -7.10 -5.52 -22.16
C ASN A 91 -5.87 -6.37 -21.80
N LYS A 92 -4.73 -5.77 -21.43
CA LYS A 92 -3.50 -6.48 -21.09
C LYS A 92 -3.03 -6.09 -19.69
N LYS A 93 -3.50 -6.85 -18.70
CA LYS A 93 -3.05 -6.75 -17.30
C LYS A 93 -1.81 -7.61 -17.10
N GLU A 94 -0.84 -7.08 -16.36
CA GLU A 94 0.36 -7.79 -15.97
C GLU A 94 0.65 -7.53 -14.49
N VAL A 95 1.33 -8.47 -13.84
CA VAL A 95 1.79 -8.31 -12.46
C VAL A 95 2.89 -7.26 -12.46
N VAL A 96 2.84 -6.33 -11.50
CA VAL A 96 3.91 -5.34 -11.30
C VAL A 96 5.18 -6.08 -10.91
N SER A 97 6.20 -5.98 -11.75
CA SER A 97 7.45 -6.71 -11.57
C SER A 97 8.24 -6.17 -10.38
N ARG A 98 8.98 -7.05 -9.70
CA ARG A 98 9.79 -6.68 -8.51
C ARG A 98 10.94 -5.74 -8.86
N ASP A 99 11.46 -5.82 -10.09
CA ASP A 99 12.58 -4.99 -10.56
C ASP A 99 12.24 -3.51 -10.79
N ILE A 100 10.96 -3.15 -10.64
CA ILE A 100 10.48 -1.76 -10.69
C ILE A 100 9.89 -1.30 -9.36
N LEU A 101 9.95 -2.13 -8.31
CA LEU A 101 9.51 -1.82 -6.95
C LEU A 101 10.72 -1.56 -6.06
N TYR A 102 10.66 -0.47 -5.30
CA TYR A 102 11.73 -0.04 -4.41
C TYR A 102 11.17 0.16 -3.01
N ALA A 103 11.91 -0.28 -2.01
CA ALA A 103 11.58 -0.03 -0.61
C ALA A 103 11.68 1.48 -0.30
N PRO A 104 10.95 1.98 0.71
CA PRO A 104 11.21 3.31 1.25
C PRO A 104 12.64 3.39 1.82
N SER A 105 13.23 4.59 1.85
CA SER A 105 14.48 4.78 2.60
C SER A 105 14.16 4.84 4.09
N PHE A 106 15.02 4.23 4.89
CA PHE A 106 14.98 4.32 6.36
C PHE A 106 15.94 5.41 6.88
N SER A 107 16.57 6.17 5.98
CA SER A 107 17.38 7.32 6.35
C SER A 107 16.47 8.49 6.73
N GLN A 108 16.74 9.10 7.88
CA GLN A 108 16.00 10.23 8.51
C GLN A 108 15.73 11.47 7.60
N GLU A 109 16.18 11.48 6.35
CA GLU A 109 16.00 12.59 5.39
C GLU A 109 14.74 12.45 4.50
N ASP A 110 14.06 11.31 4.50
CA ASP A 110 12.83 11.12 3.71
C ASP A 110 11.62 11.74 4.43
N LYS A 111 11.25 12.97 4.03
CA LYS A 111 10.07 13.68 4.57
C LYS A 111 8.74 12.97 4.26
N GLU A 112 7.90 12.91 5.30
CA GLU A 112 6.47 12.53 5.36
C GLU A 112 6.07 11.25 4.61
N THR A 113 6.14 10.12 5.31
CA THR A 113 5.21 8.99 5.16
C THR A 113 3.81 9.45 5.56
N VAL A 114 2.79 9.07 4.78
CA VAL A 114 1.41 9.43 5.10
C VAL A 114 1.06 8.71 6.42
N HIS A 115 0.93 9.47 7.52
CA HIS A 115 0.63 8.92 8.84
C HIS A 115 -0.79 8.35 8.91
N GLU A 116 -1.73 8.93 8.16
CA GLU A 116 -3.12 8.47 8.10
C GLU A 116 -3.32 7.36 7.06
N GLY A 117 -4.23 6.42 7.33
CA GLY A 117 -4.61 5.43 6.31
C GLY A 117 -5.32 6.02 5.11
N LEU A 118 -5.16 5.42 3.93
CA LEU A 118 -5.91 5.79 2.73
C LEU A 118 -7.41 5.65 2.95
N TYR A 119 -7.82 4.64 3.73
CA TYR A 119 -9.21 4.51 4.20
C TYR A 119 -9.63 5.65 5.14
N GLN A 120 -8.70 6.21 5.92
CA GLN A 120 -8.95 7.30 6.87
C GLN A 120 -8.98 8.66 6.17
N SER A 121 -8.12 8.89 5.17
CA SER A 121 -8.08 10.14 4.40
C SER A 121 -9.34 10.36 3.54
N LYS A 122 -10.05 9.29 3.17
CA LYS A 122 -11.42 9.36 2.61
C LYS A 122 -12.52 9.59 3.67
N GLN A 123 -12.28 9.20 4.93
CA GLN A 123 -13.23 9.19 6.04
C GLN A 123 -12.95 10.24 7.12
N ALA A 124 -12.32 11.37 6.76
CA ALA A 124 -12.31 12.58 7.59
C ALA A 124 -13.73 13.17 7.82
N VAL A 125 -14.78 12.50 7.36
CA VAL A 125 -16.17 12.71 7.79
C VAL A 125 -16.71 11.40 8.36
N ASN A 126 -16.83 11.39 9.68
CA ASN A 126 -17.50 10.41 10.55
C ASN A 126 -16.69 9.20 11.07
N LYS A 127 -16.03 9.49 12.20
CA LYS A 127 -16.14 8.72 13.46
C LYS A 127 -15.72 7.25 13.36
N PHE A 128 -14.45 6.95 13.62
CA PHE A 128 -13.96 5.81 14.42
C PHE A 128 -12.42 5.83 14.37
N ILE A 129 -11.82 6.68 15.20
CA ILE A 129 -10.38 6.64 15.48
C ILE A 129 -10.11 5.31 16.19
N LYS A 130 -9.65 4.32 15.44
CA LYS A 130 -8.74 3.31 15.98
C LYS A 130 -7.36 3.72 15.53
N GLU A 131 -6.63 4.29 16.49
CA GLU A 131 -5.18 4.46 16.58
C GLU A 131 -4.44 4.04 15.31
N ALA A 132 -4.16 5.01 14.43
CA ALA A 132 -3.03 4.87 13.52
C ALA A 132 -1.78 4.70 14.39
N GLU A 133 -0.98 3.66 14.15
CA GLU A 133 0.30 3.48 14.81
C GLU A 133 1.17 4.73 14.55
N SER A 134 1.61 5.38 15.62
CA SER A 134 2.48 6.55 15.56
C SER A 134 3.90 6.09 15.19
N ASP A 135 4.55 6.83 14.30
CA ASP A 135 5.96 6.67 13.88
C ASP A 135 6.54 8.09 13.88
N ARG A 136 7.13 8.49 15.01
CA ARG A 136 7.53 9.89 15.27
C ARG A 136 8.81 10.29 14.57
N ASP A 137 9.75 9.36 14.40
CA ASP A 137 11.04 9.63 13.77
C ASP A 137 11.10 9.19 12.30
N SER A 138 9.99 8.66 11.77
CA SER A 138 9.78 8.32 10.36
C SER A 138 10.75 7.26 9.85
N ASP A 139 11.16 6.34 10.72
CA ASP A 139 12.03 5.23 10.38
C ASP A 139 11.24 3.98 9.93
N ASN A 140 9.91 4.07 9.85
CA ASN A 140 8.96 3.00 9.53
C ASN A 140 8.88 1.86 10.57
N ILE A 141 9.36 2.09 11.79
CA ILE A 141 9.10 1.24 12.95
C ILE A 141 8.02 1.93 13.79
N PRO A 142 6.91 1.26 14.13
CA PRO A 142 5.92 1.83 15.02
C PRO A 142 6.52 2.17 16.39
N ASP A 143 6.21 3.35 16.94
CA ASP A 143 6.64 3.79 18.28
C ASP A 143 6.36 2.69 19.33
N SER A 144 5.22 2.01 19.23
CA SER A 144 4.84 0.94 20.16
C SER A 144 5.83 -0.22 20.15
N TRP A 145 6.43 -0.54 19.01
CA TRP A 145 7.42 -1.62 18.90
C TRP A 145 8.76 -1.18 19.48
N GLU A 146 9.11 0.10 19.38
CA GLU A 146 10.32 0.64 20.02
C GLU A 146 10.24 0.58 21.54
N PHE A 147 9.05 0.87 22.11
CA PHE A 147 8.85 0.88 23.56
C PHE A 147 8.55 -0.50 24.15
N GLU A 148 7.82 -1.38 23.45
CA GLU A 148 7.30 -2.63 24.03
C GLU A 148 8.17 -3.87 23.80
N GLY A 149 8.91 -3.95 22.69
CA GLY A 149 9.83 -5.08 22.40
C GLY A 149 9.18 -6.40 21.96
#